data_AF-A0A8T6WSZ9-F1
#
_entry.id   AF-A0A8T6WSZ9-F1
#
_cell.length_a   1.000
_cell.length_b   1.000
_cell.length_c   1.000
_cell.angle_alpha   90.00
_cell.angle_beta   90.00
_cell.angle_gamma   90.00
#
_symmetry.space_group_name_H-M   'P 1'
#
loop_
_entity.id
_entity.type
_entity.pdbx_description
1 polymer ?
#
loop_
_entity_poly.entity_id
_entity_poly.type
_entity_poly.pdbx_seq_one_letter_code
_entity_poly.pdbx_strand_id
1 'polypeptide(L)' 'MVTKRNHEISAAIPSSLVAEISHLREKTSIIGQIGRASAIFRVNHIYIYKD' A
#
# COMPACT_ATOMS: atom_id res chain seq x y z
N MET A 1 -15.36 -21.61 -16.08
CA MET A 1 -14.25 -20.83 -16.66
C MET A 1 -14.07 -19.58 -15.83
N VAL A 2 -12.99 -19.47 -15.04
CA VAL A 2 -12.76 -18.27 -14.20
C VAL A 2 -12.17 -17.19 -15.10
N THR A 3 -12.88 -16.07 -15.25
CA THR A 3 -12.39 -14.89 -15.98
C THR A 3 -11.26 -14.23 -15.20
N LYS A 4 -10.03 -14.30 -15.72
CA LYS A 4 -8.90 -13.56 -15.18
C LYS A 4 -9.12 -12.06 -15.43
N ARG A 5 -8.91 -11.23 -14.40
CA ARG A 5 -8.98 -9.77 -14.54
C ARG A 5 -7.88 -9.33 -15.51
N ASN A 6 -8.22 -8.59 -16.57
CA ASN A 6 -7.28 -8.18 -17.62
C ASN A 6 -6.60 -6.83 -17.36
N HIS A 7 -6.80 -6.24 -16.19
CA HIS A 7 -6.23 -4.94 -15.82
C HIS A 7 -5.49 -5.07 -14.49
N GLU A 8 -4.32 -4.46 -14.43
CA GLU A 8 -3.49 -4.36 -13.23
C GLU A 8 -3.80 -3.06 -12.49
N ILE A 9 -3.93 -3.16 -11.17
CA ILE A 9 -4.15 -2.01 -10.29
C ILE A 9 -2.84 -1.72 -9.58
N SER A 10 -2.39 -0.47 -9.61
CA SER A 10 -1.18 -0.02 -8.93
C SER A 10 -1.49 1.11 -7.95
N ALA A 11 -0.76 1.14 -6.83
CA ALA A 11 -0.81 2.22 -5.85
C ALA A 11 0.55 2.92 -5.76
N ALA A 12 0.55 4.25 -5.76
CA ALA A 12 1.74 5.07 -5.52
C ALA A 12 1.64 5.72 -4.15
N ILE A 13 2.66 5.58 -3.31
CA ILE A 13 2.66 6.01 -1.92
C ILE A 13 3.92 6.86 -1.65
N PRO A 14 3.79 8.08 -1.09
CA PRO A 14 4.95 8.90 -0.76
C PRO A 14 5.72 8.27 0.40
N SER A 15 7.04 8.39 0.34
CA SER A 15 7.96 7.90 1.39
C SER A 15 7.76 8.61 2.72
N SER A 16 7.30 9.87 2.69
CA SER A 16 7.03 10.68 3.87
C SER A 16 5.74 10.32 4.63
N LEU A 17 4.93 9.36 4.15
CA LEU A 17 3.60 9.05 4.71
C LEU A 17 3.59 8.86 6.23
N VAL A 18 4.68 8.32 6.78
CA VAL A 18 4.84 8.04 8.22
C VAL A 18 5.96 8.86 8.87
N ALA A 19 6.36 9.98 8.24
CA ALA A 19 7.45 10.83 8.70
C ALA A 19 7.13 11.46 10.06
N GLU A 20 5.94 12.07 10.19
CA GLU A 20 5.49 12.83 11.38
C GLU A 20 5.10 11.95 12.58
N ILE A 21 5.15 10.62 12.44
CA ILE A 21 4.71 9.70 13.49
C ILE A 21 5.89 9.39 14.41
N SER A 22 5.76 9.66 15.70
CA SER A 22 6.86 9.50 16.65
C SER A 22 7.12 8.03 17.05
N HIS A 23 6.08 7.19 17.10
CA HIS A 23 6.20 5.83 17.60
C HIS A 23 6.32 4.78 16.49
N LEU A 24 7.35 3.93 16.59
CA LEU A 24 7.61 2.87 15.61
C LEU A 24 6.41 1.91 15.44
N ARG A 25 5.68 1.61 16.53
CA ARG A 25 4.49 0.75 16.49
C ARG A 25 3.36 1.33 15.63
N GLU A 26 3.19 2.64 15.65
CA GLU A 26 2.17 3.31 14.85
C GLU A 26 2.57 3.31 13.37
N LYS A 27 3.85 3.58 13.07
CA LYS A 27 4.38 3.47 11.69
C LYS A 27 4.13 2.08 11.11
N THR A 28 4.45 1.03 11.85
CA THR A 28 4.25 -0.36 11.38
C THR A 28 2.77 -0.71 11.27
N SER A 29 1.92 -0.22 12.17
CA SER A 29 0.47 -0.41 12.09
C SER A 29 -0.12 0.19 10.80
N ILE A 30 0.28 1.41 10.44
CA ILE A 30 -0.19 2.09 9.22
C ILE A 30 0.28 1.35 7.97
N ILE A 31 1.55 0.93 7.91
CA ILE A 31 2.04 0.12 6.79
C ILE A 31 1.24 -1.20 6.69
N GLY A 32 0.93 -1.82 7.82
CA GLY A 32 0.06 -3.01 7.86
C GLY A 32 -1.34 -2.74 7.30
N GLN A 33 -1.95 -1.59 7.64
CA GLN A 33 -3.26 -1.19 7.09
C GLN A 33 -3.20 -1.00 5.56
N ILE A 34 -2.15 -0.37 5.05
CA ILE A 34 -1.93 -0.20 3.60
C ILE A 34 -1.79 -1.56 2.91
N GLY A 35 -1.01 -2.47 3.47
CA GLY A 35 -0.85 -3.83 2.95
C GLY A 35 -2.19 -4.58 2.91
N ARG A 36 -3.00 -4.45 3.99
CA ARG A 36 -4.34 -5.06 4.04
C ARG A 36 -5.29 -4.46 3.01
N ALA A 37 -5.35 -3.14 2.88
CA ALA A 37 -6.18 -2.47 1.87
C ALA A 37 -5.77 -2.92 0.47
N SER A 38 -4.46 -2.95 0.19
CA SER A 38 -3.91 -3.39 -1.09
C SER A 38 -4.30 -4.83 -1.43
N ALA A 39 -4.28 -5.73 -0.44
CA ALA A 39 -4.72 -7.12 -0.63
C ALA A 39 -6.24 -7.23 -0.87
N ILE A 40 -7.07 -6.51 -0.11
CA ILE A 40 -8.53 -6.49 -0.26
C ILE A 40 -8.93 -6.06 -1.68
N PHE A 41 -8.29 -5.00 -2.18
CA PHE A 41 -8.59 -4.44 -3.50
C PHE A 41 -7.81 -5.10 -4.65
N ARG A 42 -7.01 -6.13 -4.36
CA ARG A 42 -6.19 -6.87 -5.34
C ARG A 42 -5.25 -5.96 -6.13
N VAL A 43 -4.58 -5.04 -5.42
CA VAL A 43 -3.49 -4.22 -5.98
C VAL A 43 -2.33 -5.13 -6.37
N ASN A 44 -1.84 -4.99 -7.59
CA ASN A 44 -0.73 -5.74 -8.16
C ASN A 44 0.63 -5.17 -7.73
N HIS A 45 0.75 -3.84 -7.74
CA HIS A 45 2.00 -3.14 -7.49
C HIS A 45 1.80 -1.99 -6.52
N ILE A 46 2.70 -1.89 -5.54
CA ILE A 46 2.80 -0.75 -4.64
C ILE A 46 4.16 -0.10 -4.92
N TYR A 47 4.14 1.16 -5.39
CA TYR A 47 5.32 1.96 -5.66
C TYR A 47 5.51 2.96 -4.53
N ILE A 48 6.65 2.91 -3.87
CA ILE A 48 7.05 3.93 -2.89
C ILE A 48 7.93 4.94 -3.61
N TYR A 49 7.51 6.20 -3.64
CA TYR A 49 8.26 7.27 -4.29
C TYR A 49 8.79 8.27 -3.26
N LYS A 50 9.92 8.90 -3.58
CA LYS A 50 10.46 10.00 -2.80
C LYS A 50 9.75 11.28 -3.21
N ASP A 51 9.14 11.94 -2.23
CA ASP A 51 8.47 13.23 -2.33
C ASP A 51 9.33 14.38 -1.77
#